data_AF-A0A210PIL0-F1
#
_entry.id   AF-A0A210PIL0-F1
#
_cell.length_a   1.000
_cell.length_b   1.000
_cell.length_c   1.000
_cell.angle_alpha   90.00
_cell.angle_beta   90.00
_cell.angle_gamma   90.00
#
_symmetry.space_group_name_H-M   'P 1'
#
loop_
_entity.id
_entity.type
_entity.pdbx_description
1 polymer ?
#
loop_
_entity_poly.entity_id
_entity_poly.type
_entity_poly.pdbx_seq_one_letter_code
_entity_poly.pdbx_strand_id
1 'polypeptide(L)'
;MSNMVYKTAQSFILVLTTIFISVLGLSPPLSNEALNALDKDVRYAILHSKIHQHHHFTKSSFKSMYVGVGGKIYTTPQIFAQTINVDATQAVSDDILWKATLIVSYMVKNMPTDVFSGVANSHGVGIFTAADGATAFPENAHLADTPQCHGICTGACAYTCTSDGRKYSTIAGITNSRSVALSINVGCQPGDPQGGQENILVHEFGHLVLMNMPQSYKNQVITAYNYAVQHNVWYPGYELSNKDEYWAEATASFFNVITRDDGPAGGMNKCEFTHICTSETENRAWLKKHDAWLFNVLSQVYTNNHPEYPSGLRICM
;
A
#
# COMPACT_ATOMS: atom_id res chain seq x y z
N MET A 1 -47.71 -9.95 9.06
CA MET A 1 -46.71 -8.86 9.06
C MET A 1 -46.17 -8.56 10.48
N SER A 2 -45.86 -9.59 11.30
CA SER A 2 -45.39 -9.36 12.69
C SER A 2 -44.20 -10.23 13.11
N ASN A 3 -43.59 -11.00 12.20
CA ASN A 3 -42.45 -11.89 12.50
C ASN A 3 -41.10 -11.41 11.95
N MET A 4 -41.06 -10.27 11.23
CA MET A 4 -39.83 -9.75 10.62
C MET A 4 -39.19 -8.61 11.45
N VAL A 5 -39.95 -7.98 12.35
CA VAL A 5 -39.46 -6.92 13.26
C VAL A 5 -38.81 -7.50 14.53
N TYR A 6 -39.17 -8.72 14.94
CA TYR A 6 -38.61 -9.36 16.14
C TYR A 6 -37.20 -9.93 15.94
N LYS A 7 -36.83 -10.36 14.71
CA LYS A 7 -35.50 -10.89 14.43
C LYS A 7 -34.43 -9.79 14.31
N THR A 8 -34.78 -8.61 13.79
CA THR A 8 -33.87 -7.46 13.70
C THR A 8 -33.61 -6.81 15.06
N ALA A 9 -34.59 -6.80 15.95
CA ALA A 9 -34.41 -6.32 17.33
C ALA A 9 -33.51 -7.23 18.19
N GLN A 10 -33.62 -8.56 18.02
CA GLN A 10 -32.74 -9.51 18.75
C GLN A 10 -31.28 -9.46 18.29
N SER A 11 -31.02 -9.26 17.00
CA SER A 11 -29.65 -9.09 16.49
C SER A 11 -29.00 -7.77 16.90
N PHE A 12 -29.76 -6.68 17.02
CA PHE A 12 -29.24 -5.39 17.51
C PHE A 12 -28.96 -5.40 19.01
N ILE A 13 -29.80 -6.06 19.82
CA ILE A 13 -29.59 -6.18 21.26
C ILE A 13 -28.37 -7.06 21.56
N LEU A 14 -28.13 -8.13 20.79
CA LEU A 14 -26.96 -8.99 20.96
C LEU A 14 -25.64 -8.24 20.70
N VAL A 15 -25.61 -7.40 19.66
CA VAL A 15 -24.44 -6.57 19.27
C VAL A 15 -24.17 -5.46 20.30
N LEU A 16 -25.22 -4.84 20.85
CA LEU A 16 -25.07 -3.85 21.93
C LEU A 16 -24.57 -4.48 23.24
N THR A 17 -25.01 -5.69 23.58
CA THR A 17 -24.50 -6.39 24.78
C THR A 17 -23.06 -6.87 24.65
N THR A 18 -22.60 -7.33 23.48
CA THR A 18 -21.19 -7.73 23.30
C THR A 18 -20.24 -6.53 23.20
N ILE A 19 -20.70 -5.38 22.70
CA ILE A 19 -19.91 -4.14 22.67
C ILE A 19 -19.81 -3.53 24.08
N PHE A 20 -20.86 -3.57 24.91
CA PHE A 20 -20.79 -3.05 26.28
C PHE A 20 -19.99 -3.93 27.26
N ILE A 21 -19.92 -5.24 27.02
CA ILE A 21 -19.24 -6.19 27.94
C ILE A 21 -17.73 -6.26 27.66
N SER A 22 -17.27 -5.93 26.45
CA SER A 22 -15.83 -5.91 26.12
C SER A 22 -15.07 -4.74 26.75
N VAL A 23 -15.76 -3.63 27.06
CA VAL A 23 -15.20 -2.45 27.75
C VAL A 23 -14.83 -2.75 29.22
N LEU A 24 -15.37 -3.84 29.81
CA LEU A 24 -15.13 -4.23 31.20
C LEU A 24 -14.23 -5.48 31.36
N GLY A 25 -13.72 -6.07 30.27
CA GLY A 25 -12.76 -7.17 30.35
C GLY A 25 -13.29 -8.51 30.91
N LEU A 26 -14.61 -8.71 30.95
CA LEU A 26 -15.26 -9.85 31.63
C LEU A 26 -15.74 -10.98 30.70
N SER A 27 -15.14 -11.17 29.52
CA SER A 27 -15.48 -12.31 28.66
C SER A 27 -14.29 -12.86 27.88
N PRO A 28 -14.25 -14.18 27.62
CA PRO A 28 -13.19 -14.78 26.80
C PRO A 28 -13.23 -14.23 25.37
N PRO A 29 -12.08 -14.17 24.68
CA PRO A 29 -12.02 -13.72 23.30
C PRO A 29 -12.89 -14.59 22.38
N LEU A 30 -13.46 -13.97 21.35
CA LEU A 30 -14.19 -14.68 20.27
C LEU A 30 -13.27 -15.74 19.65
N SER A 31 -13.83 -16.92 19.35
CA SER A 31 -13.09 -17.99 18.67
C SER A 31 -12.72 -17.60 17.24
N ASN A 32 -11.65 -18.19 16.71
CA ASN A 32 -11.20 -17.94 15.33
C ASN A 32 -12.29 -18.27 14.28
N GLU A 33 -13.13 -19.26 14.55
CA GLU A 33 -14.28 -19.61 13.69
C GLU A 33 -15.34 -18.52 13.67
N ALA A 34 -15.62 -17.88 14.81
CA ALA A 34 -16.57 -16.76 14.88
C ALA A 34 -16.02 -15.50 14.20
N LEU A 35 -14.71 -15.26 14.27
CA LEU A 35 -14.05 -14.14 13.59
C LEU A 35 -14.03 -14.30 12.07
N ASN A 36 -13.91 -15.53 11.56
CA ASN A 36 -13.90 -15.81 10.12
C ASN A 36 -15.29 -15.71 9.47
N ALA A 37 -16.38 -15.73 10.25
CA ALA A 37 -17.75 -15.61 9.76
C ALA A 37 -18.25 -14.16 9.66
N LEU A 38 -17.44 -13.19 10.07
CA LEU A 38 -17.75 -11.77 10.01
C LEU A 38 -17.37 -11.18 8.65
N ASP A 39 -18.11 -10.16 8.25
CA ASP A 39 -17.75 -9.30 7.12
C ASP A 39 -16.31 -8.75 7.29
N LYS A 40 -15.59 -8.60 6.18
CA LYS A 40 -14.16 -8.26 6.16
C LYS A 40 -13.87 -6.96 6.90
N ASP A 41 -14.74 -5.96 6.75
CA ASP A 41 -14.56 -4.64 7.37
C ASP A 41 -14.91 -4.67 8.86
N VAL A 42 -15.87 -5.51 9.26
CA VAL A 42 -16.27 -5.73 10.67
C VAL A 42 -15.19 -6.52 11.41
N ARG A 43 -14.63 -7.55 10.78
CA ARG A 43 -13.51 -8.32 11.31
C ARG A 43 -12.28 -7.44 11.51
N TYR A 44 -12.02 -6.57 10.54
CA TYR A 44 -10.97 -5.56 10.64
C TYR A 44 -11.23 -4.63 11.83
N ALA A 45 -12.39 -3.98 11.91
CA ALA A 45 -12.71 -3.07 13.01
C ALA A 45 -12.61 -3.71 14.42
N ILE A 46 -13.05 -4.96 14.59
CA ILE A 46 -13.01 -5.65 15.89
C ILE A 46 -11.58 -5.96 16.34
N LEU A 47 -10.71 -6.40 15.43
CA LEU A 47 -9.28 -6.62 15.73
C LEU A 47 -8.58 -5.31 16.14
N HIS A 48 -9.00 -4.17 15.59
CA HIS A 48 -8.36 -2.88 15.80
C HIS A 48 -8.93 -2.08 16.99
N SER A 49 -10.14 -2.40 17.46
CA SER A 49 -10.79 -1.70 18.60
C SER A 49 -10.08 -1.85 19.96
N LYS A 50 -9.25 -2.89 20.14
CA LYS A 50 -8.59 -3.20 21.44
C LYS A 50 -7.23 -2.51 21.63
N ILE A 51 -6.71 -1.79 20.64
CA ILE A 51 -5.28 -1.38 20.62
C ILE A 51 -5.08 0.13 20.85
N HIS A 52 -6.14 0.94 20.93
CA HIS A 52 -6.00 2.38 21.16
C HIS A 52 -5.77 2.74 22.65
N GLN A 53 -4.57 2.43 23.16
CA GLN A 53 -4.01 3.18 24.29
C GLN A 53 -3.12 4.30 23.73
N HIS A 54 -3.43 5.54 24.11
CA HIS A 54 -2.66 6.72 23.77
C HIS A 54 -1.25 6.64 24.37
N HIS A 55 -0.29 6.20 23.58
CA HIS A 55 1.12 6.40 23.89
C HIS A 55 1.53 7.81 23.49
N HIS A 56 2.00 8.59 24.46
CA HIS A 56 2.72 9.83 24.20
C HIS A 56 4.01 9.49 23.44
N PHE A 57 4.03 9.78 22.13
CA PHE A 57 5.15 9.46 21.25
C PHE A 57 6.36 10.36 21.52
N THR A 58 7.27 9.93 22.39
CA THR A 58 8.67 10.33 22.30
C THR A 58 9.21 9.80 20.98
N LYS A 59 9.80 10.67 20.14
CA LYS A 59 10.47 10.39 18.85
C LYS A 59 10.71 8.88 18.66
N SER A 60 9.85 8.22 17.91
CA SER A 60 9.92 6.78 17.67
C SER A 60 11.36 6.41 17.28
N SER A 61 11.96 5.48 18.01
CA SER A 61 13.17 4.83 17.54
C SER A 61 12.76 4.03 16.30
N PHE A 62 13.38 4.26 15.16
CA PHE A 62 13.18 3.43 13.97
C PHE A 62 14.33 2.44 13.84
N LYS A 63 14.03 1.28 13.28
CA LYS A 63 15.05 0.38 12.74
C LYS A 63 15.23 0.73 11.27
N SER A 64 16.46 0.72 10.77
CA SER A 64 16.74 1.24 9.43
C SER A 64 17.65 0.29 8.65
N MET A 65 17.36 0.19 7.36
CA MET A 65 18.22 -0.37 6.33
C MET A 65 18.31 0.60 5.16
N TYR A 66 19.25 0.38 4.26
CA TYR A 66 19.55 1.34 3.20
C TYR A 66 19.71 0.61 1.86
N VAL A 67 19.08 1.13 0.82
CA VAL A 67 19.20 0.62 -0.55
C VAL A 67 19.92 1.65 -1.41
N GLY A 68 21.10 1.32 -1.89
CA GLY A 68 21.87 2.13 -2.83
C GLY A 68 21.55 1.81 -4.29
N VAL A 69 22.21 2.56 -5.17
CA VAL A 69 22.14 2.37 -6.63
C VAL A 69 22.39 0.91 -7.02
N GLY A 70 21.66 0.42 -8.02
CA GLY A 70 21.74 -0.98 -8.46
C GLY A 70 21.12 -1.97 -7.48
N GLY A 71 20.32 -1.49 -6.51
CA GLY A 71 19.65 -2.32 -5.51
C GLY A 71 20.58 -2.83 -4.41
N LYS A 72 21.77 -2.26 -4.23
CA LYS A 72 22.72 -2.73 -3.21
C LYS A 72 22.23 -2.42 -1.81
N ILE A 73 22.15 -3.44 -0.95
CA ILE A 73 21.64 -3.32 0.42
C ILE A 73 22.78 -3.03 1.41
N TYR A 74 22.51 -2.16 2.39
CA TYR A 74 23.39 -1.87 3.51
C TYR A 74 22.60 -1.91 4.83
N THR A 75 23.24 -2.41 5.88
CA THR A 75 22.70 -2.43 7.26
C THR A 75 23.15 -1.22 8.09
N THR A 76 24.00 -0.37 7.52
CA THR A 76 24.49 0.85 8.16
C THR A 76 24.38 2.03 7.20
N PRO A 77 24.22 3.27 7.73
CA PRO A 77 24.18 4.47 6.90
C PRO A 77 25.43 4.58 6.03
N GLN A 78 25.27 4.99 4.78
CA GLN A 78 26.38 5.22 3.86
C GLN A 78 26.69 6.73 3.79
N ILE A 79 27.94 7.10 4.09
CA ILE A 79 28.36 8.52 4.13
C ILE A 79 28.65 9.06 2.72
N PHE A 80 29.06 8.20 1.80
CA PHE A 80 29.54 8.58 0.46
C PHE A 80 28.67 8.04 -0.68
N ALA A 81 27.54 7.40 -0.37
CA ALA A 81 26.64 6.84 -1.37
C ALA A 81 25.22 7.36 -1.12
N GLN A 82 24.52 7.71 -2.20
CA GLN A 82 23.09 7.96 -2.13
C GLN A 82 22.37 6.65 -1.83
N THR A 83 21.47 6.70 -0.85
CA THR A 83 20.66 5.55 -0.44
C THR A 83 19.23 5.97 -0.20
N ILE A 84 18.30 5.08 -0.53
CA ILE A 84 16.92 5.14 -0.08
C ILE A 84 16.87 4.49 1.30
N ASN A 85 16.37 5.22 2.30
CA ASN A 85 16.17 4.68 3.64
C ASN A 85 14.95 3.78 3.66
N VAL A 86 15.05 2.63 4.31
CA VAL A 86 13.94 1.73 4.62
C VAL A 86 13.85 1.66 6.13
N ASP A 87 12.92 2.41 6.69
CA ASP A 87 12.71 2.53 8.13
C ASP A 87 11.54 1.66 8.57
N ALA A 88 11.59 1.12 9.78
CA ALA A 88 10.49 0.39 10.38
C ALA A 88 10.30 0.81 11.84
N THR A 89 9.03 0.93 12.23
CA THR A 89 8.65 1.09 13.65
C THR A 89 9.18 -0.09 14.47
N GLN A 90 9.47 0.11 15.77
CA GLN A 90 10.14 -0.92 16.59
C GLN A 90 9.39 -2.26 16.64
N ALA A 91 8.06 -2.23 16.59
CA ALA A 91 7.24 -3.43 16.71
C ALA A 91 7.26 -4.32 15.44
N VAL A 92 7.71 -3.80 14.30
CA VAL A 92 7.90 -4.59 13.07
C VAL A 92 9.06 -5.55 13.27
N SER A 93 8.99 -6.79 12.81
CA SER A 93 10.11 -7.75 12.93
C SER A 93 11.29 -7.41 11.99
N ASP A 94 12.50 -7.89 12.32
CA ASP A 94 13.67 -7.70 11.45
C ASP A 94 13.51 -8.43 10.10
N ASP A 95 12.79 -9.56 10.08
CA ASP A 95 12.45 -10.29 8.85
C ASP A 95 11.59 -9.43 7.91
N ILE A 96 10.56 -8.75 8.43
CA ILE A 96 9.71 -7.88 7.61
C ILE A 96 10.49 -6.65 7.12
N LEU A 97 11.36 -6.07 7.96
CA LEU A 97 12.24 -4.98 7.52
C LEU A 97 13.18 -5.44 6.39
N TRP A 98 13.75 -6.65 6.50
CA TRP A 98 14.58 -7.23 5.46
C TRP A 98 13.80 -7.46 4.15
N LYS A 99 12.57 -7.99 4.23
CA LYS A 99 11.68 -8.17 3.07
C LYS A 99 11.32 -6.85 2.40
N ALA A 100 10.96 -5.82 3.18
CA ALA A 100 10.74 -4.47 2.65
C ALA A 100 11.98 -3.95 1.91
N THR A 101 13.16 -4.17 2.47
CA THR A 101 14.44 -3.77 1.88
C THR A 101 14.74 -4.53 0.58
N LEU A 102 14.42 -5.83 0.53
CA LEU A 102 14.50 -6.62 -0.72
C LEU A 102 13.53 -6.10 -1.79
N ILE A 103 12.31 -5.74 -1.41
CA ILE A 103 11.31 -5.18 -2.35
C ILE A 103 11.87 -3.91 -3.00
N VAL A 104 12.31 -2.95 -2.19
CA VAL A 104 12.90 -1.69 -2.68
C VAL A 104 14.15 -1.97 -3.51
N SER A 105 15.03 -2.87 -3.06
CA SER A 105 16.23 -3.30 -3.79
C SER A 105 15.89 -3.81 -5.19
N TYR A 106 14.88 -4.66 -5.33
CA TYR A 106 14.51 -5.24 -6.63
C TYR A 106 13.84 -4.22 -7.55
N MET A 107 13.02 -3.31 -7.02
CA MET A 107 12.42 -2.24 -7.81
C MET A 107 13.45 -1.28 -8.40
N VAL A 108 14.54 -0.99 -7.67
CA VAL A 108 15.56 -0.02 -8.11
C VAL A 108 16.79 -0.67 -8.75
N LYS A 109 16.84 -2.00 -8.82
CA LYS A 109 18.02 -2.76 -9.26
C LYS A 109 18.53 -2.33 -10.64
N ASN A 110 17.62 -2.05 -11.56
CA ASN A 110 17.92 -1.67 -12.94
C ASN A 110 17.44 -0.24 -13.28
N MET A 111 17.10 0.55 -12.26
CA MET A 111 16.61 1.92 -12.41
C MET A 111 17.74 2.83 -12.91
N PRO A 112 17.47 3.76 -13.85
CA PRO A 112 18.42 4.79 -14.25
C PRO A 112 18.91 5.61 -13.06
N THR A 113 20.17 6.03 -13.09
CA THR A 113 20.81 6.72 -11.95
C THR A 113 20.17 8.06 -11.61
N ASP A 114 19.64 8.77 -12.60
CA ASP A 114 18.93 10.04 -12.42
C ASP A 114 17.58 9.85 -11.73
N VAL A 115 16.82 8.82 -12.12
CA VAL A 115 15.59 8.40 -11.43
C VAL A 115 15.90 8.00 -9.99
N PHE A 116 16.89 7.11 -9.78
CA PHE A 116 17.29 6.67 -8.45
C PHE A 116 17.70 7.84 -7.57
N SER A 117 18.52 8.77 -8.10
CA SER A 117 18.98 9.94 -7.35
C SER A 117 17.81 10.83 -6.91
N GLY A 118 16.80 10.98 -7.77
CA GLY A 118 15.55 11.63 -7.40
C GLY A 118 14.91 10.99 -6.18
N VAL A 119 14.65 9.68 -6.23
CA VAL A 119 13.99 8.93 -5.14
C VAL A 119 14.83 8.92 -3.86
N ALA A 120 16.15 8.82 -3.97
CA ALA A 120 17.07 8.85 -2.82
C ALA A 120 17.08 10.20 -2.09
N ASN A 121 16.59 11.29 -2.70
CA ASN A 121 16.41 12.59 -2.04
C ASN A 121 15.08 12.70 -1.26
N SER A 122 14.22 11.68 -1.30
CA SER A 122 13.00 11.61 -0.50
C SER A 122 13.29 11.20 0.95
N HIS A 123 12.25 11.05 1.78
CA HIS A 123 12.39 10.45 3.11
C HIS A 123 12.46 8.91 3.05
N GLY A 124 12.29 8.30 1.88
CA GLY A 124 12.40 6.86 1.66
C GLY A 124 11.11 6.09 1.95
N VAL A 125 11.27 4.90 2.51
CA VAL A 125 10.21 3.92 2.79
C VAL A 125 10.04 3.72 4.29
N GLY A 126 8.81 3.56 4.76
CA GLY A 126 8.49 3.29 6.16
C GLY A 126 7.56 2.08 6.35
N ILE A 127 7.90 1.18 7.27
CA ILE A 127 7.07 0.02 7.59
C ILE A 127 6.49 0.16 9.00
N PHE A 128 5.17 -0.02 9.11
CA PHE A 128 4.44 0.10 10.38
C PHE A 128 3.63 -1.16 10.71
N THR A 129 3.37 -1.38 12.00
CA THR A 129 2.35 -2.33 12.43
C THR A 129 0.96 -1.68 12.43
N ALA A 130 -0.10 -2.48 12.43
CA ALA A 130 -1.47 -1.97 12.56
C ALA A 130 -1.68 -1.15 13.85
N ALA A 131 -0.89 -1.42 14.91
CA ALA A 131 -0.93 -0.67 16.16
C ALA A 131 -0.28 0.72 16.04
N ASP A 132 0.82 0.81 15.28
CA ASP A 132 1.53 2.08 15.06
C ASP A 132 0.79 2.97 14.05
N GLY A 133 0.26 2.35 12.98
CA GLY A 133 -0.40 3.02 11.87
C GLY A 133 0.55 3.86 11.00
N ALA A 134 0.05 4.30 9.83
CA ALA A 134 0.83 5.11 8.90
C ALA A 134 1.27 6.46 9.50
N THR A 135 0.53 6.95 10.49
CA THR A 135 0.75 8.26 11.14
C THR A 135 1.83 8.23 12.22
N ALA A 136 2.46 7.07 12.48
CA ALA A 136 3.65 6.95 13.33
C ALA A 136 4.89 7.63 12.73
N PHE A 137 4.89 7.87 11.42
CA PHE A 137 5.95 8.61 10.73
C PHE A 137 5.72 10.12 10.88
N PRO A 138 6.76 10.92 11.24
CA PRO A 138 6.61 12.36 11.49
C PRO A 138 5.95 13.14 10.36
N GLU A 139 6.23 12.76 9.11
CA GLU A 139 5.69 13.37 7.90
C GLU A 139 4.16 13.16 7.79
N ASN A 140 3.65 12.08 8.41
CA ASN A 140 2.25 11.69 8.42
C ASN A 140 1.52 12.07 9.72
N ALA A 141 2.22 12.61 10.73
CA ALA A 141 1.65 12.83 12.06
C ALA A 141 0.43 13.77 12.07
N HIS A 142 0.39 14.72 11.12
CA HIS A 142 -0.73 15.64 10.96
C HIS A 142 -2.04 14.97 10.48
N LEU A 143 -1.97 13.73 9.99
CA LEU A 143 -3.12 12.93 9.55
C LEU A 143 -3.70 12.05 10.66
N ALA A 144 -3.08 12.05 11.84
CA ALA A 144 -3.46 11.19 12.95
C ALA A 144 -4.91 11.42 13.40
N ASP A 145 -5.60 10.31 13.70
CA ASP A 145 -6.94 10.35 14.27
C ASP A 145 -6.86 10.87 15.72
N THR A 146 -7.37 12.07 15.95
CA THR A 146 -7.40 12.70 17.27
C THR A 146 -8.61 12.21 18.06
N PRO A 147 -8.61 12.30 19.41
CA PRO A 147 -9.79 11.95 20.20
C PRO A 147 -11.06 12.69 19.76
N GLN A 148 -10.93 13.94 19.31
CA GLN A 148 -12.05 14.76 18.83
C GLN A 148 -12.55 14.32 17.46
N CYS A 149 -11.68 13.73 16.64
CA CYS A 149 -12.00 13.29 15.29
C CYS A 149 -12.27 11.79 15.18
N HIS A 150 -12.22 11.05 16.30
CA HIS A 150 -12.33 9.60 16.28
C HIS A 150 -13.58 9.10 15.55
N GLY A 151 -13.39 8.33 14.49
CA GLY A 151 -14.47 7.81 13.64
C GLY A 151 -15.24 8.87 12.81
N ILE A 152 -14.81 10.14 12.82
CA ILE A 152 -15.45 11.25 12.09
C ILE A 152 -14.59 11.63 10.89
N CYS A 153 -15.16 11.58 9.68
CA CYS A 153 -14.49 11.94 8.42
C CYS A 153 -15.08 13.17 7.72
N THR A 154 -15.85 13.99 8.45
CA THR A 154 -16.55 15.15 7.89
C THR A 154 -16.14 16.46 8.59
N GLY A 155 -16.40 17.59 7.94
CA GLY A 155 -16.16 18.92 8.52
C GLY A 155 -14.70 19.13 8.90
N ALA A 156 -14.45 19.64 10.10
CA ALA A 156 -13.11 19.92 10.60
C ALA A 156 -12.23 18.66 10.76
N CYS A 157 -12.79 17.45 10.71
CA CYS A 157 -12.06 16.19 10.86
C CYS A 157 -11.75 15.48 9.54
N ALA A 158 -12.20 16.02 8.40
CA ALA A 158 -12.00 15.41 7.09
C ALA A 158 -10.51 15.18 6.76
N TYR A 159 -9.60 15.99 7.30
CA TYR A 159 -8.15 15.85 7.09
C TYR A 159 -7.55 14.55 7.65
N THR A 160 -8.26 13.86 8.55
CA THR A 160 -7.82 12.59 9.15
C THR A 160 -8.26 11.37 8.33
N CYS A 161 -8.95 11.58 7.20
CA CYS A 161 -9.47 10.51 6.37
C CYS A 161 -9.04 10.64 4.90
N THR A 162 -8.93 9.49 4.25
CA THR A 162 -8.82 9.37 2.80
C THR A 162 -10.13 9.80 2.13
N SER A 163 -10.06 10.04 0.82
CA SER A 163 -11.21 10.47 0.01
C SER A 163 -12.38 9.47 0.01
N ASP A 164 -12.08 8.19 0.22
CA ASP A 164 -13.08 7.11 0.35
C ASP A 164 -13.56 6.88 1.80
N GLY A 165 -13.18 7.76 2.74
CA GLY A 165 -13.72 7.79 4.10
C GLY A 165 -13.04 6.87 5.10
N ARG A 166 -11.89 6.28 4.77
CA ARG A 166 -11.07 5.51 5.72
C ARG A 166 -10.16 6.42 6.53
N LYS A 167 -9.85 6.05 7.76
CA LYS A 167 -8.90 6.80 8.60
C LYS A 167 -7.47 6.55 8.13
N TYR A 168 -6.62 7.58 8.07
CA TYR A 168 -5.20 7.40 7.75
C TYR A 168 -4.46 6.53 8.78
N SER A 169 -5.00 6.36 9.98
CA SER A 169 -4.46 5.42 10.97
C SER A 169 -4.75 3.96 10.65
N THR A 170 -5.68 3.66 9.73
CA THR A 170 -6.17 2.29 9.47
C THR A 170 -5.93 1.80 8.04
N ILE A 171 -5.31 2.60 7.19
CA ILE A 171 -4.95 2.24 5.81
C ILE A 171 -3.73 1.32 5.75
N ALA A 172 -3.62 0.57 4.66
CA ALA A 172 -2.51 -0.35 4.42
C ALA A 172 -1.24 0.37 3.92
N GLY A 173 -1.38 1.56 3.36
CA GLY A 173 -0.26 2.37 2.87
C GLY A 173 -0.72 3.75 2.42
N ILE A 174 0.23 4.68 2.39
CA ILE A 174 0.11 6.02 1.78
C ILE A 174 1.49 6.51 1.39
N THR A 175 1.51 7.41 0.40
CA THR A 175 2.71 8.10 -0.02
C THR A 175 2.55 9.62 0.03
N ASN A 176 3.52 10.29 0.64
CA ASN A 176 3.75 11.71 0.52
C ASN A 176 5.24 11.98 0.22
N SER A 177 5.98 12.64 1.11
CA SER A 177 7.43 12.69 1.05
C SER A 177 8.12 11.37 1.46
N ARG A 178 7.35 10.42 1.99
CA ARG A 178 7.72 9.03 2.32
C ARG A 178 6.62 8.09 1.81
N SER A 179 6.98 6.91 1.30
CA SER A 179 6.03 5.81 1.11
C SER A 179 5.99 4.96 2.35
N VAL A 180 4.80 4.68 2.88
CA VAL A 180 4.67 3.80 4.04
C VAL A 180 3.73 2.63 3.75
N ALA A 181 4.05 1.45 4.28
CA ALA A 181 3.27 0.25 4.07
C ALA A 181 3.12 -0.58 5.36
N LEU A 182 1.99 -1.24 5.47
CA LEU A 182 1.62 -2.09 6.59
C LEU A 182 2.42 -3.40 6.55
N SER A 183 3.09 -3.69 7.68
CA SER A 183 3.97 -4.86 7.85
C SER A 183 3.31 -6.20 7.53
N ILE A 184 2.04 -6.41 7.89
CA ILE A 184 1.35 -7.68 7.60
C ILE A 184 1.09 -7.88 6.12
N ASN A 185 0.97 -6.80 5.32
CA ASN A 185 0.92 -6.88 3.86
C ASN A 185 2.32 -7.22 3.30
N VAL A 186 3.34 -6.48 3.71
CA VAL A 186 4.73 -6.70 3.27
C VAL A 186 5.22 -8.11 3.58
N GLY A 187 4.84 -8.65 4.74
CA GLY A 187 5.19 -10.01 5.15
C GLY A 187 4.24 -11.10 4.66
N CYS A 188 3.16 -10.76 3.93
CA CYS A 188 2.05 -11.67 3.58
C CYS A 188 1.56 -12.52 4.77
N GLN A 189 1.31 -11.85 5.89
CA GLN A 189 0.89 -12.50 7.12
C GLN A 189 -0.64 -12.62 7.19
N PRO A 190 -1.17 -13.58 7.97
CA PRO A 190 -2.60 -13.67 8.21
C PRO A 190 -3.18 -12.33 8.70
N GLY A 191 -4.27 -11.90 8.08
CA GLY A 191 -4.89 -10.61 8.36
C GLY A 191 -4.48 -9.48 7.40
N ASP A 192 -3.60 -9.74 6.44
CA ASP A 192 -3.34 -8.84 5.31
C ASP A 192 -4.66 -8.37 4.66
N PRO A 193 -4.96 -7.05 4.64
CA PRO A 193 -6.18 -6.54 4.03
C PRO A 193 -6.29 -6.89 2.54
N GLN A 194 -5.15 -7.13 1.88
CA GLN A 194 -5.08 -7.48 0.47
C GLN A 194 -5.14 -9.00 0.23
N GLY A 195 -5.13 -9.80 1.30
CA GLY A 195 -5.27 -11.25 1.25
C GLY A 195 -4.13 -11.96 0.50
N GLY A 196 -2.93 -11.40 0.48
CA GLY A 196 -1.77 -11.92 -0.23
C GLY A 196 -1.90 -11.84 -1.75
N GLN A 197 -2.76 -10.96 -2.26
CA GLN A 197 -3.01 -10.79 -3.70
C GLN A 197 -2.37 -9.53 -4.26
N GLU A 198 -1.85 -8.65 -3.42
CA GLU A 198 -1.21 -7.40 -3.83
C GLU A 198 -0.11 -6.99 -2.84
N ASN A 199 1.01 -6.52 -3.36
CA ASN A 199 2.08 -5.93 -2.56
C ASN A 199 1.92 -4.40 -2.52
N ILE A 200 1.34 -3.87 -1.44
CA ILE A 200 1.05 -2.45 -1.27
C ILE A 200 2.34 -1.62 -1.24
N LEU A 201 3.44 -2.17 -0.73
CA LEU A 201 4.70 -1.43 -0.74
C LEU A 201 5.18 -1.12 -2.17
N VAL A 202 4.95 -2.02 -3.14
CA VAL A 202 5.30 -1.76 -4.54
C VAL A 202 4.43 -0.65 -5.14
N HIS A 203 3.12 -0.67 -4.85
CA HIS A 203 2.20 0.40 -5.25
C HIS A 203 2.65 1.76 -4.67
N GLU A 204 2.83 1.83 -3.35
CA GLU A 204 3.20 3.06 -2.65
C GLU A 204 4.57 3.58 -3.10
N PHE A 205 5.55 2.69 -3.25
CA PHE A 205 6.85 3.09 -3.77
C PHE A 205 6.77 3.61 -5.21
N GLY A 206 5.80 3.12 -6.01
CA GLY A 206 5.48 3.67 -7.32
C GLY A 206 5.11 5.15 -7.27
N HIS A 207 4.25 5.56 -6.32
CA HIS A 207 3.94 6.98 -6.07
C HIS A 207 5.21 7.79 -5.77
N LEU A 208 6.10 7.28 -4.91
CA LEU A 208 7.33 7.98 -4.53
C LEU A 208 8.29 8.13 -5.71
N VAL A 209 8.37 7.12 -6.57
CA VAL A 209 9.12 7.19 -7.83
C VAL A 209 8.57 8.30 -8.72
N LEU A 210 7.26 8.34 -8.95
CA LEU A 210 6.63 9.40 -9.76
C LEU A 210 6.85 10.80 -9.17
N MET A 211 6.76 10.95 -7.85
CA MET A 211 6.98 12.22 -7.17
C MET A 211 8.41 12.73 -7.30
N ASN A 212 9.40 11.85 -7.41
CA ASN A 212 10.81 12.23 -7.32
C ASN A 212 11.64 12.02 -8.60
N MET A 213 11.12 11.31 -9.60
CA MET A 213 11.81 11.13 -10.88
C MET A 213 11.91 12.43 -11.69
N PRO A 214 12.85 12.56 -12.64
CA PRO A 214 12.96 13.74 -13.50
C PRO A 214 11.67 14.11 -14.23
N GLN A 215 11.44 15.41 -14.44
CA GLN A 215 10.21 15.94 -15.03
C GLN A 215 9.92 15.38 -16.43
N SER A 216 10.95 15.01 -17.19
CA SER A 216 10.81 14.38 -18.50
C SER A 216 10.04 13.06 -18.44
N TYR A 217 10.30 12.20 -17.44
CA TYR A 217 9.55 10.96 -17.23
C TYR A 217 8.13 11.25 -16.74
N LYS A 218 7.95 12.21 -15.82
CA LYS A 218 6.61 12.62 -15.35
C LYS A 218 5.72 13.07 -16.51
N ASN A 219 6.27 13.82 -17.46
CA ASN A 219 5.53 14.26 -18.65
C ASN A 219 5.11 13.09 -19.55
N GLN A 220 5.91 12.03 -19.64
CA GLN A 220 5.53 10.81 -20.35
C GLN A 220 4.37 10.09 -19.65
N VAL A 221 4.39 10.00 -18.31
CA VAL A 221 3.26 9.45 -17.53
C VAL A 221 1.99 10.26 -17.74
N ILE A 222 2.06 11.59 -17.68
CA ILE A 222 0.92 12.48 -17.94
C ILE A 222 0.36 12.26 -19.36
N THR A 223 1.24 12.11 -20.35
CA THR A 223 0.84 11.86 -21.73
C THR A 223 0.14 10.51 -21.89
N ALA A 224 0.69 9.44 -21.28
CA ALA A 224 0.09 8.11 -21.26
C ALA A 224 -1.29 8.13 -20.57
N TYR A 225 -1.39 8.73 -19.39
CA TYR A 225 -2.64 8.85 -18.64
C TYR A 225 -3.72 9.59 -19.44
N ASN A 226 -3.40 10.76 -20.01
CA ASN A 226 -4.36 11.53 -20.79
C ASN A 226 -4.86 10.75 -22.00
N TYR A 227 -3.99 10.00 -22.66
CA TYR A 227 -4.37 9.12 -23.76
C TYR A 227 -5.28 7.99 -23.31
N ALA A 228 -4.93 7.32 -22.20
CA ALA A 228 -5.71 6.23 -21.64
C ALA A 228 -7.13 6.66 -21.27
N VAL A 229 -7.28 7.83 -20.64
CA VAL A 229 -8.57 8.43 -20.30
C VAL A 229 -9.34 8.82 -21.57
N GLN A 230 -8.70 9.51 -22.52
CA GLN A 230 -9.38 9.99 -23.74
C GLN A 230 -9.91 8.84 -24.61
N HIS A 231 -9.21 7.71 -24.64
CA HIS A 231 -9.52 6.59 -25.52
C HIS A 231 -10.14 5.39 -24.80
N ASN A 232 -10.41 5.50 -23.50
CA ASN A 232 -10.91 4.40 -22.66
C ASN A 232 -10.04 3.14 -22.81
N VAL A 233 -8.72 3.30 -22.72
CA VAL A 233 -7.78 2.18 -22.87
C VAL A 233 -8.06 1.12 -21.79
N TRP A 234 -8.24 1.52 -20.54
CA TRP A 234 -8.53 0.62 -19.43
C TRP A 234 -10.00 0.70 -19.01
N TYR A 235 -10.47 -0.33 -18.29
CA TYR A 235 -11.78 -0.24 -17.65
C TYR A 235 -11.74 0.87 -16.60
N PRO A 236 -12.79 1.71 -16.48
CA PRO A 236 -12.81 2.77 -15.48
C PRO A 236 -12.80 2.18 -14.07
N GLY A 237 -11.76 2.48 -13.30
CA GLY A 237 -11.59 2.04 -11.92
C GLY A 237 -10.74 3.00 -11.09
N TYR A 238 -10.12 2.46 -10.05
CA TYR A 238 -9.30 3.22 -9.10
C TYR A 238 -8.03 3.78 -9.76
N GLU A 239 -7.42 2.99 -10.65
CA GLU A 239 -6.25 3.37 -11.45
C GLU A 239 -6.51 4.60 -12.33
N LEU A 240 -7.70 4.78 -12.89
CA LEU A 240 -8.02 5.97 -13.69
C LEU A 240 -8.60 7.14 -12.86
N SER A 241 -8.59 7.05 -11.52
CA SER A 241 -9.06 8.15 -10.66
C SER A 241 -8.17 9.39 -10.78
N ASN A 242 -6.87 9.20 -10.99
CA ASN A 242 -5.90 10.24 -11.31
C ASN A 242 -4.61 9.63 -11.89
N LYS A 243 -3.72 10.48 -12.40
CA LYS A 243 -2.43 10.07 -13.01
C LYS A 243 -1.48 9.34 -12.06
N ASP A 244 -1.60 9.57 -10.75
CA ASP A 244 -0.70 9.01 -9.74
C ASP A 244 -1.11 7.55 -9.46
N GLU A 245 -2.41 7.29 -9.26
CA GLU A 245 -2.92 5.90 -9.14
C GLU A 245 -2.72 5.11 -10.42
N TYR A 246 -2.92 5.74 -11.59
CA TYR A 246 -2.67 5.10 -12.88
C TYR A 246 -1.23 4.58 -12.98
N TRP A 247 -0.27 5.37 -12.48
CA TRP A 247 1.13 4.96 -12.46
C TRP A 247 1.44 3.92 -11.38
N ALA A 248 0.88 4.06 -10.18
CA ALA A 248 1.14 3.15 -9.06
C ALA A 248 0.57 1.74 -9.31
N GLU A 249 -0.66 1.65 -9.81
CA GLU A 249 -1.29 0.39 -10.21
C GLU A 249 -0.58 -0.26 -11.41
N ALA A 250 -0.16 0.57 -12.37
CA ALA A 250 0.66 0.11 -13.47
C ALA A 250 2.05 -0.38 -13.02
N THR A 251 2.63 0.23 -11.99
CA THR A 251 3.87 -0.21 -11.36
C THR A 251 3.69 -1.59 -10.73
N ALA A 252 2.64 -1.78 -9.91
CA ALA A 252 2.32 -3.09 -9.32
C ALA A 252 2.09 -4.16 -10.40
N SER A 253 1.41 -3.80 -11.49
CA SER A 253 1.20 -4.67 -12.65
C SER A 253 2.52 -4.98 -13.38
N PHE A 254 3.37 -4.00 -13.64
CA PHE A 254 4.65 -4.17 -14.34
C PHE A 254 5.60 -5.15 -13.62
N PHE A 255 5.55 -5.19 -12.29
CA PHE A 255 6.27 -6.15 -11.46
C PHE A 255 5.46 -7.43 -11.16
N ASN A 256 4.24 -7.54 -11.68
CA ASN A 256 3.33 -8.67 -11.50
C ASN A 256 3.11 -9.02 -10.02
N VAL A 257 2.90 -7.98 -9.21
CA VAL A 257 2.64 -8.10 -7.77
C VAL A 257 1.22 -7.66 -7.39
N ILE A 258 0.28 -7.80 -8.32
CA ILE A 258 -1.15 -7.59 -8.12
C ILE A 258 -1.94 -8.62 -8.94
N THR A 259 -2.71 -9.45 -8.23
CA THR A 259 -3.49 -10.57 -8.79
C THR A 259 -4.97 -10.49 -8.44
N ARG A 260 -5.38 -9.41 -7.77
CA ARG A 260 -6.77 -9.16 -7.44
C ARG A 260 -7.57 -8.86 -8.71
N ASP A 261 -8.77 -9.42 -8.81
CA ASP A 261 -9.72 -9.16 -9.90
C ASP A 261 -10.87 -8.23 -9.47
N ASP A 262 -10.78 -7.63 -8.28
CA ASP A 262 -11.80 -6.72 -7.74
C ASP A 262 -11.68 -5.26 -8.24
N GLY A 263 -10.90 -5.06 -9.31
CA GLY A 263 -10.88 -3.82 -10.08
C GLY A 263 -9.81 -2.75 -9.80
N PRO A 264 -8.95 -2.79 -8.75
CA PRO A 264 -8.06 -1.65 -8.47
C PRO A 264 -7.05 -1.34 -9.60
N ALA A 265 -6.66 -2.36 -10.37
CA ALA A 265 -5.74 -2.23 -11.50
C ALA A 265 -6.40 -1.94 -12.86
N GLY A 266 -7.73 -1.77 -12.95
CA GLY A 266 -8.43 -1.44 -14.21
C GLY A 266 -8.26 -2.43 -15.37
N GLY A 267 -7.80 -3.66 -15.08
CA GLY A 267 -7.44 -4.67 -16.08
C GLY A 267 -5.98 -4.64 -16.54
N MET A 268 -5.14 -3.77 -15.97
CA MET A 268 -3.68 -3.76 -16.21
C MET A 268 -3.00 -5.07 -15.80
N ASN A 269 -3.59 -5.83 -14.89
CA ASN A 269 -3.15 -7.15 -14.45
C ASN A 269 -3.97 -8.31 -15.03
N LYS A 270 -4.89 -8.02 -15.95
CA LYS A 270 -5.82 -8.98 -16.55
C LYS A 270 -5.48 -9.14 -18.03
N CYS A 271 -4.58 -10.06 -18.32
CA CYS A 271 -4.05 -10.33 -19.65
C CYS A 271 -5.18 -10.65 -20.64
N GLU A 272 -5.23 -9.87 -21.72
CA GLU A 272 -6.29 -9.91 -22.74
C GLU A 272 -7.70 -9.67 -22.18
N PHE A 273 -7.81 -9.09 -20.98
CA PHE A 273 -9.03 -8.98 -20.20
C PHE A 273 -9.71 -10.31 -19.86
N THR A 274 -9.02 -11.45 -20.02
CA THR A 274 -9.61 -12.79 -19.84
C THR A 274 -9.20 -13.46 -18.54
N HIS A 275 -7.96 -13.28 -18.10
CA HIS A 275 -7.41 -13.95 -16.93
C HIS A 275 -6.35 -13.07 -16.26
N ILE A 276 -6.08 -13.31 -14.99
CA ILE A 276 -5.00 -12.66 -14.26
C ILE A 276 -3.66 -13.10 -14.86
N CYS A 277 -2.81 -12.12 -15.19
CA CYS A 277 -1.48 -12.40 -15.70
C CYS A 277 -0.67 -13.21 -14.68
N THR A 278 0.06 -14.20 -15.18
CA THR A 278 0.73 -15.22 -14.35
C THR A 278 2.21 -14.93 -14.11
N SER A 279 2.79 -13.97 -14.85
CA SER A 279 4.20 -13.61 -14.75
C SER A 279 4.48 -12.16 -15.15
N GLU A 280 5.63 -11.63 -14.71
CA GLU A 280 6.16 -10.33 -15.16
C GLU A 280 6.22 -10.23 -16.67
N THR A 281 6.72 -11.27 -17.35
CA THR A 281 6.85 -11.27 -18.81
C THR A 281 5.48 -11.15 -19.49
N GLU A 282 4.49 -11.90 -19.02
CA GLU A 282 3.15 -11.86 -19.57
C GLU A 282 2.48 -10.51 -19.32
N ASN A 283 2.58 -9.99 -18.09
CA ASN A 283 1.95 -8.72 -17.75
C ASN A 283 2.61 -7.53 -18.45
N ARG A 284 3.94 -7.53 -18.59
CA ARG A 284 4.68 -6.55 -19.40
C ARG A 284 4.32 -6.62 -20.87
N ALA A 285 4.13 -7.82 -21.43
CA ALA A 285 3.66 -7.98 -22.80
C ALA A 285 2.25 -7.43 -22.98
N TRP A 286 1.36 -7.64 -22.00
CA TRP A 286 0.02 -7.08 -21.99
C TRP A 286 0.02 -5.56 -21.95
N LEU A 287 0.73 -4.96 -20.99
CA LEU A 287 0.93 -3.50 -20.91
C LEU A 287 1.49 -2.95 -22.24
N LYS A 288 2.50 -3.60 -22.82
CA LYS A 288 3.10 -3.17 -24.11
C LYS A 288 2.11 -3.20 -25.26
N LYS A 289 1.27 -4.24 -25.34
CA LYS A 289 0.28 -4.43 -26.41
C LYS A 289 -0.88 -3.44 -26.26
N HIS A 290 -1.31 -3.20 -25.03
CA HIS A 290 -2.56 -2.50 -24.74
C HIS A 290 -2.38 -1.00 -24.44
N ASP A 291 -1.29 -0.63 -23.77
CA ASP A 291 -0.94 0.75 -23.41
C ASP A 291 0.56 0.99 -23.60
N ALA A 292 0.98 1.09 -24.86
CA ALA A 292 2.40 1.19 -25.21
C ALA A 292 3.08 2.44 -24.63
N TRP A 293 2.34 3.54 -24.43
CA TRP A 293 2.91 4.78 -23.88
C TRP A 293 3.25 4.59 -22.39
N LEU A 294 2.35 3.99 -21.63
CA LEU A 294 2.59 3.61 -20.24
C LEU A 294 3.74 2.60 -20.12
N PHE A 295 3.71 1.54 -20.93
CA PHE A 295 4.75 0.52 -20.93
C PHE A 295 6.14 1.11 -21.19
N ASN A 296 6.25 2.04 -22.14
CA ASN A 296 7.53 2.66 -22.49
C ASN A 296 8.13 3.42 -21.30
N VAL A 297 7.34 4.21 -20.58
CA VAL A 297 7.85 4.95 -19.43
C VAL A 297 8.17 4.03 -18.24
N LEU A 298 7.36 3.01 -17.97
CA LEU A 298 7.67 1.97 -16.96
C LEU A 298 9.00 1.27 -17.26
N SER A 299 9.19 0.86 -18.51
CA SER A 299 10.41 0.20 -18.99
C SER A 299 11.65 1.10 -18.84
N GLN A 300 11.53 2.38 -19.19
CA GLN A 300 12.60 3.36 -18.97
C GLN A 300 12.94 3.49 -17.47
N VAL A 301 11.93 3.71 -16.63
CA VAL A 301 12.09 4.04 -15.21
C VAL A 301 12.59 2.87 -14.38
N TYR A 302 12.05 1.67 -14.58
CA TYR A 302 12.37 0.52 -13.71
C TYR A 302 13.45 -0.39 -14.27
N THR A 303 13.64 -0.40 -15.59
CA THR A 303 14.55 -1.35 -16.25
C THR A 303 15.56 -0.70 -17.17
N ASN A 304 15.61 0.64 -17.25
CA ASN A 304 16.48 1.37 -18.18
C ASN A 304 16.33 0.84 -19.63
N ASN A 305 15.09 0.62 -20.07
CA ASN A 305 14.73 0.04 -21.37
C ASN A 305 15.08 -1.45 -21.57
N HIS A 306 15.31 -2.21 -20.49
CA HIS A 306 15.52 -3.66 -20.52
C HIS A 306 14.38 -4.43 -19.82
N PRO A 307 13.13 -4.34 -20.32
CA PRO A 307 11.96 -4.93 -19.68
C PRO A 307 11.99 -6.47 -19.66
N GLU A 308 12.92 -7.10 -20.37
CA GLU A 308 13.21 -8.53 -20.31
C GLU A 308 13.92 -8.96 -19.02
N TYR A 309 14.52 -8.03 -18.28
CA TYR A 309 15.19 -8.36 -17.02
C TYR A 309 14.15 -8.69 -15.94
N PRO A 310 14.17 -9.92 -15.38
CA PRO A 310 13.26 -10.27 -14.31
C PRO A 310 13.61 -9.45 -13.07
N SER A 311 12.60 -8.89 -12.42
CA SER A 311 12.81 -8.17 -11.16
C SER A 311 13.10 -9.15 -10.02
N GLY A 312 12.45 -10.32 -10.06
CA GLY A 312 12.49 -11.30 -8.97
C GLY A 312 11.51 -10.99 -7.84
N LEU A 313 10.69 -9.93 -7.98
CA LEU A 313 9.63 -9.61 -7.05
C LEU A 313 8.52 -10.66 -7.11
N ARG A 314 7.87 -10.82 -5.96
CA ARG A 314 6.66 -11.62 -5.79
C ARG A 314 5.71 -10.81 -4.92
N ILE A 315 4.42 -11.13 -4.98
CA ILE A 315 3.44 -10.54 -4.06
C ILE A 315 3.90 -10.75 -2.61
N CYS A 316 4.33 -11.97 -2.30
CA CYS A 316 4.88 -12.38 -1.02
C CYS A 316 6.36 -12.71 -1.15
N MET A 317 7.21 -11.88 -0.53
CA MET A 317 8.66 -12.03 -0.45
C MET A 317 9.10 -12.88 0.74
#